data_AF-A0A4S1ZC96-F1
#
_entry.id   AF-A0A4S1ZC96-F1
#
_cell.length_a   1.000
_cell.length_b   1.000
_cell.length_c   1.000
_cell.angle_alpha   90.00
_cell.angle_beta   90.00
_cell.angle_gamma   90.00
#
_symmetry.space_group_name_H-M   'P 1'
#
loop_
_entity.id
_entity.type
_entity.pdbx_description
1 polymer ?
#
loop_
_entity_poly.entity_id
_entity_poly.type
_entity_poly.pdbx_seq_one_letter_code
_entity_poly.pdbx_strand_id
1 'polypeptide(L)'
;MKVIVSLGSNKNQIENIEIAEKELKTFFSAIRFSTTQYTGDGYYNAVGVGETALSYDELRLHAKSLEKRLGRTDDRETIPIDVDILEQNGHCHKPEDMAREYNIILLKELE
;
A
#
# COMPACT_ATOMS: atom_id res chain seq x y z
N MET A 1 -12.35 -7.79 8.61
CA MET A 1 -11.00 -8.36 8.80
C MET A 1 -10.00 -7.23 8.82
N LYS A 2 -9.13 -7.14 9.83
CA LYS A 2 -8.04 -6.15 9.89
C LYS A 2 -7.02 -6.43 8.78
N VAL A 3 -6.51 -5.40 8.14
CA VAL A 3 -5.56 -5.50 7.04
C VAL A 3 -4.51 -4.40 7.16
N ILE A 4 -3.27 -4.74 6.81
CA ILE A 4 -2.15 -3.81 6.66
C ILE A 4 -1.75 -3.78 5.19
N VAL A 5 -1.71 -2.59 4.59
CA VAL A 5 -1.27 -2.36 3.21
C VAL A 5 -0.05 -1.44 3.18
N SER A 6 0.86 -1.68 2.25
CA SER A 6 1.97 -0.79 1.93
C SER A 6 1.74 -0.18 0.55
N LEU A 7 2.02 1.12 0.43
CA LEU A 7 1.98 1.89 -0.81
C LEU A 7 3.39 2.37 -1.11
N GLY A 8 3.85 2.16 -2.35
CA GLY A 8 5.15 2.64 -2.82
C GLY A 8 5.05 3.27 -4.19
N SER A 9 5.70 4.41 -4.40
CA SER A 9 5.75 5.08 -5.70
C SER A 9 7.10 5.76 -5.92
N ASN A 10 7.61 5.72 -7.16
CA ASN A 10 8.78 6.50 -7.57
C ASN A 10 8.52 7.44 -8.77
N LYS A 11 7.27 7.57 -9.22
CA LYS A 11 6.84 8.49 -10.27
C LYS A 11 5.57 9.21 -9.84
N ASN A 12 5.58 10.55 -9.92
CA ASN A 12 4.49 11.41 -9.41
C ASN A 12 4.05 10.98 -8.01
N GLN A 13 5.03 10.80 -7.12
CA GLN A 13 4.91 9.93 -5.95
C GLN A 13 3.77 10.31 -5.03
N ILE A 14 3.71 11.59 -4.65
CA ILE A 14 2.70 12.11 -3.73
C ILE A 14 1.30 11.99 -4.34
N GLU A 15 1.13 12.45 -5.60
CA GLU A 15 -0.16 12.40 -6.30
C GLU A 15 -0.68 10.96 -6.44
N ASN A 16 0.18 10.02 -6.84
CA ASN A 16 -0.23 8.63 -7.01
C ASN A 16 -0.56 7.95 -5.68
N ILE A 17 0.18 8.25 -4.61
CA ILE A 17 -0.15 7.75 -3.26
C ILE A 17 -1.49 8.33 -2.79
N GLU A 18 -1.74 9.63 -2.96
CA GLU A 18 -3.03 10.25 -2.59
C GLU A 18 -4.21 9.64 -3.34
N ILE A 19 -4.06 9.35 -4.64
CA ILE A 19 -5.09 8.66 -5.43
C ILE A 19 -5.32 7.24 -4.89
N ALA A 20 -4.25 6.51 -4.59
CA ALA A 20 -4.34 5.16 -4.05
C ALA A 20 -5.02 5.12 -2.67
N GLU A 21 -4.67 6.04 -1.77
CA GLU A 21 -5.32 6.18 -0.47
C GLU A 21 -6.82 6.46 -0.62
N LYS A 22 -7.18 7.39 -1.52
CA LYS A 22 -8.58 7.74 -1.78
C LYS A 22 -9.37 6.55 -2.29
N GLU A 23 -8.80 5.77 -3.19
CA GLU A 23 -9.44 4.56 -3.72
C GLU A 23 -9.58 3.49 -2.63
N LEU A 24 -8.53 3.23 -1.86
CA LEU A 24 -8.56 2.23 -0.78
C LEU A 24 -9.56 2.58 0.31
N LYS A 25 -9.79 3.88 0.60
CA LYS A 25 -10.87 4.32 1.50
C LYS A 25 -12.28 3.87 1.05
N THR A 26 -12.47 3.47 -0.20
CA THR A 26 -13.75 2.94 -0.68
C THR A 26 -13.96 1.45 -0.37
N PHE A 27 -12.87 0.69 -0.14
CA PHE A 27 -12.91 -0.75 0.12
C PHE A 27 -12.74 -1.11 1.60
N PHE A 28 -12.30 -0.15 2.42
CA PHE A 28 -11.99 -0.35 3.82
C PHE A 28 -12.86 0.55 4.70
N SER A 29 -13.38 -0.01 5.79
CA SER A 29 -13.93 0.76 6.89
C SER A 29 -12.81 1.27 7.80
N ALA A 30 -12.85 2.57 8.11
CA ALA A 30 -11.95 3.23 9.06
C ALA A 30 -10.44 3.06 8.77
N ILE A 31 -10.05 2.94 7.50
CA ILE A 31 -8.63 2.91 7.13
C ILE A 31 -7.93 4.24 7.46
N ARG A 32 -6.79 4.14 8.14
CA ARG A 32 -5.87 5.25 8.40
C ARG A 32 -4.57 5.00 7.65
N PHE A 33 -3.93 6.07 7.21
CA PHE A 33 -2.63 6.02 6.54
C PHE A 33 -1.60 6.77 7.36
N SER A 34 -0.36 6.28 7.33
CA SER A 34 0.81 6.98 7.87
C SER A 34 1.07 8.25 7.07
N THR A 35 2.03 9.05 7.52
CA THR A 35 2.57 10.10 6.65
C THR A 35 3.25 9.46 5.45
N THR A 36 3.10 10.05 4.26
CA THR A 36 3.88 9.66 3.07
C THR A 36 5.32 10.15 3.21
N GLN A 37 6.31 9.26 3.13
CA GLN A 37 7.71 9.60 3.37
C GLN A 37 8.65 9.05 2.30
N TYR A 38 9.73 9.78 2.04
CA TYR A 38 10.84 9.28 1.20
C TYR A 38 11.62 8.21 1.95
N THR A 39 11.87 7.06 1.31
CA THR A 39 12.52 5.91 1.97
C THR A 39 13.74 5.39 1.21
N GLY A 40 14.25 6.15 0.23
CA GLY A 40 15.39 5.75 -0.60
C GLY A 40 15.01 5.36 -2.03
N ASP A 41 16.03 5.29 -2.89
CA ASP A 41 15.93 4.84 -4.29
C ASP A 41 14.84 5.53 -5.14
N GLY A 42 14.53 6.80 -4.81
CA GLY A 42 13.49 7.57 -5.51
C GLY A 42 12.06 7.27 -5.05
N TYR A 43 11.88 6.38 -4.07
CA TYR A 43 10.56 5.98 -3.58
C TYR A 43 10.06 6.86 -2.44
N TYR A 44 8.77 7.15 -2.49
CA TYR A 44 7.99 7.48 -1.31
C TYR A 44 7.09 6.30 -0.97
N ASN A 45 6.93 6.05 0.33
CA ASN A 45 6.08 5.00 0.86
C ASN A 45 5.12 5.53 1.92
N ALA A 46 3.98 4.85 2.03
CA ALA A 46 2.98 5.03 3.09
C ALA A 46 2.44 3.66 3.49
N VAL A 47 1.98 3.51 4.74
CA VAL A 47 1.32 2.30 5.23
C VAL A 47 -0.11 2.63 5.60
N GLY A 48 -1.05 1.74 5.27
CA GLY A 48 -2.45 1.84 5.64
C GLY A 48 -2.87 0.71 6.57
N VAL A 49 -3.66 1.02 7.59
CA VAL A 49 -4.28 0.02 8.48
C VAL A 49 -5.77 0.27 8.54
N GLY A 50 -6.56 -0.75 8.22
CA GLY A 50 -8.02 -0.65 8.23
C GLY A 50 -8.69 -2.01 8.28
N GLU A 51 -10.01 -2.01 8.16
CA GLU A 51 -10.81 -3.23 8.11
C GLU A 51 -11.57 -3.36 6.81
N THR A 52 -11.75 -4.59 6.33
CA THR A 52 -12.55 -4.85 5.12
C THR A 52 -13.26 -6.21 5.22
N ALA A 53 -14.35 -6.35 4.48
CA ALA A 53 -15.05 -7.62 4.30
C ALA A 53 -14.49 -8.45 3.14
N LEU A 54 -13.64 -7.86 2.30
CA LEU A 54 -13.04 -8.50 1.14
C LEU A 54 -12.00 -9.54 1.55
N SER A 55 -12.01 -10.68 0.87
CA SER A 55 -10.94 -11.67 0.94
C SER A 55 -9.61 -11.13 0.40
N TYR A 56 -8.51 -11.81 0.73
CA TYR A 56 -7.19 -11.47 0.22
C TYR A 56 -7.16 -11.41 -1.32
N ASP A 57 -7.78 -12.40 -1.99
CA ASP A 57 -7.79 -12.47 -3.44
C ASP A 57 -8.57 -11.31 -4.07
N GLU A 58 -9.72 -10.94 -3.50
CA GLU A 58 -10.50 -9.77 -3.95
C GLU A 58 -9.70 -8.48 -3.78
N LEU A 59 -9.09 -8.26 -2.60
CA LEU A 59 -8.23 -7.09 -2.36
C LEU A 59 -7.05 -7.06 -3.34
N ARG A 60 -6.43 -8.20 -3.60
CA ARG A 60 -5.30 -8.30 -4.54
C ARG A 60 -5.73 -7.95 -5.96
N LEU A 61 -6.91 -8.38 -6.39
CA LEU A 61 -7.46 -7.98 -7.70
C LEU A 61 -7.73 -6.47 -7.77
N HIS A 62 -8.28 -5.87 -6.71
CA HIS A 62 -8.48 -4.42 -6.65
C HIS A 62 -7.17 -3.65 -6.67
N ALA A 63 -6.17 -4.09 -5.88
CA ALA A 63 -4.83 -3.51 -5.86
C ALA A 63 -4.18 -3.55 -7.25
N LYS A 64 -4.18 -4.71 -7.93
CA LYS A 64 -3.62 -4.83 -9.29
C LYS A 64 -4.39 -4.03 -10.34
N SER A 65 -5.71 -3.89 -10.20
CA SER A 65 -6.51 -3.02 -11.06
C SER A 65 -6.15 -1.54 -10.87
N LEU A 66 -5.96 -1.10 -9.62
CA LEU A 66 -5.53 0.25 -9.28
C LEU A 66 -4.13 0.56 -9.83
N GLU A 67 -3.16 -0.33 -9.60
CA GLU A 67 -1.80 -0.21 -10.14
C GLU A 67 -1.83 -0.03 -11.67
N LYS A 68 -2.57 -0.89 -12.38
CA LYS A 68 -2.71 -0.82 -13.84
C LYS A 68 -3.35 0.49 -14.29
N ARG A 69 -4.38 0.98 -13.59
CA ARG A 69 -5.06 2.24 -13.91
C ARG A 69 -4.14 3.45 -13.70
N LEU A 70 -3.25 3.40 -12.73
CA LEU A 70 -2.22 4.42 -12.49
C LEU A 70 -0.97 4.26 -13.37
N GLY A 71 -1.00 3.31 -14.31
CA GLY A 71 0.01 3.18 -15.36
C GLY A 71 1.15 2.23 -15.02
N ARG A 72 0.96 1.31 -14.06
CA ARG A 72 1.94 0.22 -13.83
C ARG A 72 2.10 -0.60 -15.10
N THR A 73 3.35 -0.80 -15.51
CA THR A 73 3.76 -1.66 -16.63
C THR A 73 4.80 -2.68 -16.16
N ASP A 74 5.37 -3.44 -17.10
CA ASP A 74 6.48 -4.37 -16.84
C ASP A 74 7.82 -3.65 -16.63
N ASP A 75 7.87 -2.32 -16.84
CA ASP A 75 9.02 -1.50 -16.47
C ASP A 75 9.25 -1.56 -14.95
N ARG A 76 10.48 -1.94 -14.58
CA ARG A 76 10.90 -2.07 -13.17
C ARG A 76 11.52 -0.80 -12.63
N GLU A 77 11.91 0.13 -13.50
CA GLU A 77 12.50 1.41 -13.10
C GLU A 77 11.42 2.43 -12.80
N THR A 78 10.29 2.39 -13.51
CA THR A 78 9.16 3.32 -13.32
C THR A 78 7.98 2.64 -12.64
N ILE A 79 7.75 2.98 -11.37
CA ILE A 79 6.67 2.47 -10.54
C ILE A 79 5.74 3.63 -10.15
N PRO A 80 4.64 3.86 -10.89
CA PRO A 80 3.66 4.89 -10.53
C PRO A 80 3.00 4.62 -9.19
N ILE A 81 2.65 3.36 -8.93
CA ILE A 81 2.21 2.89 -7.62
C ILE A 81 2.46 1.38 -7.55
N ASP A 82 2.74 0.90 -6.36
CA ASP A 82 2.72 -0.51 -5.98
C ASP A 82 1.88 -0.62 -4.70
N VAL A 83 0.95 -1.56 -4.68
CA VAL A 83 0.00 -1.72 -3.57
C VAL A 83 0.11 -3.15 -3.05
N ASP A 84 0.75 -3.30 -1.90
CA ASP A 84 1.02 -4.58 -1.29
C ASP A 84 0.15 -4.81 -0.06
N ILE A 85 -0.53 -5.96 -0.03
CA ILE A 85 -1.29 -6.42 1.13
C ILE A 85 -0.31 -7.22 2.00
N LEU A 86 0.20 -6.59 3.06
CA LEU A 86 1.23 -7.15 3.94
C LEU A 86 0.64 -8.23 4.85
N GLU A 87 -0.49 -7.92 5.49
CA GLU A 87 -1.16 -8.80 6.44
C GLU A 87 -2.68 -8.68 6.30
N GLN A 88 -3.39 -9.80 6.42
CA GLN A 88 -4.84 -9.84 6.61
C GLN A 88 -5.20 -10.77 7.76
N ASN A 89 -5.95 -10.24 8.74
CA ASN A 89 -6.50 -10.97 9.87
C ASN A 89 -5.45 -11.79 10.65
N GLY A 90 -4.26 -11.22 10.87
CA GLY A 90 -3.14 -11.87 11.56
C GLY A 90 -2.33 -12.84 10.68
N HIS A 91 -2.71 -13.03 9.42
CA HIS A 91 -1.90 -13.79 8.46
C HIS A 91 -1.04 -12.86 7.63
N CYS A 92 0.28 -12.97 7.79
CA CYS A 92 1.25 -12.17 7.03
C CYS A 92 1.52 -12.82 5.67
N HIS A 93 1.11 -12.14 4.60
CA HIS A 93 1.26 -12.60 3.21
C HIS A 93 2.62 -12.21 2.61
N LYS A 94 3.24 -11.14 3.13
CA LYS A 94 4.53 -10.62 2.65
C LYS A 94 5.48 -10.37 3.83
N PRO A 95 6.03 -11.43 4.44
CA PRO A 95 6.87 -11.29 5.64
C PRO A 95 8.15 -10.48 5.40
N GLU A 96 8.75 -10.60 4.21
CA GLU A 96 9.94 -9.85 3.84
C GLU A 96 9.65 -8.35 3.72
N ASP A 97 8.53 -7.98 3.10
CA ASP A 97 8.12 -6.58 2.95
C ASP A 97 7.66 -5.98 4.30
N MET A 98 6.98 -6.77 5.13
CA MET A 98 6.63 -6.38 6.50
C MET A 98 7.87 -6.08 7.35
N ALA A 99 8.97 -6.82 7.12
CA ALA A 99 10.23 -6.64 7.84
C ALA A 99 11.10 -5.47 7.33
N ARG A 100 10.71 -4.80 6.23
CA ARG A 100 11.44 -3.63 5.74
C ARG A 100 11.38 -2.49 6.76
N GLU A 101 12.53 -1.87 7.01
CA GLU A 101 12.69 -0.83 8.02
C GLU A 101 11.66 0.30 7.89
N TYR A 102 11.44 0.78 6.67
CA TYR A 102 10.46 1.86 6.45
C TYR A 102 9.02 1.44 6.76
N ASN A 103 8.61 0.20 6.46
CA ASN A 103 7.27 -0.28 6.78
C ASN A 103 7.07 -0.39 8.30
N ILE A 104 8.10 -0.82 9.02
CA ILE A 104 8.09 -0.86 10.50
C ILE A 104 7.96 0.55 11.07
N ILE A 105 8.72 1.52 10.55
CA ILE A 105 8.68 2.91 11.02
C ILE A 105 7.31 3.54 10.74
N LEU A 106 6.80 3.42 9.51
CA LEU A 106 5.51 3.99 9.11
C LEU A 106 4.33 3.35 9.84
N LEU A 107 4.39 2.04 10.12
CA LEU A 107 3.34 1.36 10.87
C LEU A 107 3.25 1.85 12.32
N LYS A 108 4.38 2.20 12.95
CA LYS A 108 4.41 2.77 14.31
C LYS A 108 3.72 4.13 14.41
N GLU A 109 3.57 4.87 13.31
CA GLU A 109 2.77 6.12 13.30
C GLU A 109 1.27 5.85 13.47
N LEU A 110 0.84 4.60 13.28
CA LEU A 110 -0.55 4.19 13.31
C LEU A 110 -0.93 3.41 14.57
N GLU A 111 0.01 3.14 15.46
CA GLU A 111 -0.21 2.60 16.81
C GLU A 111 -0.75 3.68 17.76
#